data_AF-A0A4U7BDV0-F1
#
_entry.id   AF-A0A4U7BDV0-F1
#
_cell.length_a   1.000
_cell.length_b   1.000
_cell.length_c   1.000
_cell.angle_alpha   90.00
_cell.angle_beta   90.00
_cell.angle_gamma   90.00
#
_symmetry.space_group_name_H-M   'P 1'
#
loop_
_entity.id
_entity.type
_entity.pdbx_description
1 polymer ?
#
loop_
_entity_poly.entity_id
_entity_poly.type
_entity_poly.pdbx_seq_one_letter_code
_entity_poly.pdbx_strand_id
1 'polypeptide(L)' 'MRYTQQDKARILRLTTRTLQRWKSTKPELYALIEAGFKMRERMNEDELFNEEIKTLIKNIDKST' A
#
# COMPACT_ATOMS: atom_id res chain seq x y z
N MET A 1 1.92 5.43 -1.57
CA MET A 1 0.48 5.77 -1.76
C MET A 1 -0.32 4.97 -0.74
N ARG A 2 -1.30 5.56 -0.06
CA ARG A 2 -2.18 4.85 0.89
C ARG A 2 -3.50 4.45 0.23
N TYR A 3 -3.95 3.22 0.43
CA TYR A 3 -5.20 2.70 -0.10
C TYR A 3 -6.39 3.16 0.76
N THR A 4 -7.36 3.81 0.12
CA THR A 4 -8.63 4.15 0.78
C THR A 4 -9.50 2.89 0.97
N GLN A 5 -10.54 2.97 1.82
CA GLN A 5 -11.52 1.87 1.92
C GLN A 5 -12.20 1.56 0.59
N GLN A 6 -12.38 2.55 -0.29
CA GLN A 6 -12.94 2.36 -1.62
C GLN A 6 -11.97 1.60 -2.53
N ASP A 7 -10.68 1.94 -2.50
CA ASP A 7 -9.65 1.26 -3.29
C ASP A 7 -9.53 -0.20 -2.87
N LYS A 8 -9.44 -0.46 -1.56
CA LYS A 8 -9.38 -1.81 -1.00
C LYS A 8 -10.59 -2.63 -1.44
N ALA A 9 -11.79 -2.05 -1.36
CA ALA A 9 -13.02 -2.70 -1.79
C ALA A 9 -13.02 -3.00 -3.30
N ARG A 10 -12.56 -2.05 -4.13
CA ARG A 10 -12.47 -2.21 -5.58
C ARG A 10 -11.48 -3.30 -5.98
N ILE A 11 -10.30 -3.34 -5.34
CA ILE A 11 -9.27 -4.37 -5.55
C ILE A 11 -9.81 -5.76 -5.20
N LEU A 12 -10.55 -5.87 -4.10
CA LEU A 12 -11.18 -7.12 -3.66
C LEU A 12 -12.49 -7.45 -4.39
N ARG A 13 -12.90 -6.63 -5.38
CA ARG A 13 -14.15 -6.79 -6.15
C ARG A 13 -15.40 -6.92 -5.28
N LEU A 14 -15.50 -6.08 -4.26
CA LEU A 14 -16.62 -6.05 -3.32
C LEU A 14 -17.03 -4.60 -3.03
N THR A 15 -18.18 -4.43 -2.37
CA THR A 15 -18.64 -3.10 -1.97
C THR A 15 -17.92 -2.66 -0.70
N THR A 16 -17.74 -1.35 -0.53
CA THR A 16 -17.18 -0.75 0.70
C THR A 16 -17.95 -1.19 1.94
N ARG A 17 -19.28 -1.28 1.85
CA ARG A 17 -20.14 -1.75 2.95
C ARG A 17 -19.86 -3.20 3.33
N THR A 18 -19.64 -4.08 2.36
CA THR A 18 -19.26 -5.48 2.63
C THR A 18 -17.91 -5.55 3.34
N LEU A 19 -16.91 -4.79 2.88
CA LEU A 19 -15.60 -4.74 3.53
C LEU A 19 -15.69 -4.22 4.96
N GLN A 20 -16.47 -3.16 5.18
CA GLN A 20 -16.69 -2.60 6.51
C GLN A 20 -17.37 -3.61 7.45
N ARG A 21 -18.36 -4.36 6.96
CA ARG A 21 -19.05 -5.38 7.76
C ARG A 21 -18.10 -6.50 8.21
N TRP A 22 -17.06 -6.82 7.45
CA TRP A 22 -16.10 -7.84 7.82
C TRP A 22 -15.30 -7.51 9.08
N LYS A 23 -15.22 -6.23 9.48
CA LYS A 23 -14.65 -5.85 10.78
C LYS A 23 -15.29 -6.59 11.95
N SER A 24 -16.60 -6.84 11.89
CA SER A 24 -17.33 -7.55 12.94
C SER A 24 -17.66 -8.99 12.55
N THR A 25 -17.98 -9.27 11.27
CA THR A 25 -18.41 -10.61 10.88
C THR A 25 -17.26 -11.56 10.55
N LYS A 26 -16.07 -11.04 10.20
CA LYS A 26 -14.88 -11.81 9.83
C LYS A 26 -13.60 -11.09 10.29
N PRO A 27 -13.42 -10.85 11.60
CA PRO A 27 -12.38 -9.95 12.11
C PRO A 27 -10.96 -10.39 11.75
N GLU A 28 -10.66 -11.68 11.82
CA GLU A 28 -9.34 -12.22 11.47
C GLU A 28 -9.00 -12.04 9.98
N LEU A 29 -9.96 -12.36 9.10
CA LEU A 29 -9.80 -12.15 7.66
C LEU A 29 -9.62 -10.66 7.33
N TYR A 30 -10.39 -9.79 7.99
CA TYR A 30 -10.26 -8.35 7.85
C TYR A 30 -8.86 -7.88 8.25
N ALA A 31 -8.32 -8.37 9.37
CA ALA A 31 -6.97 -8.03 9.82
C ALA A 31 -5.88 -8.50 8.84
N LEU A 32 -5.98 -9.71 8.29
CA LEU A 32 -5.04 -10.21 7.29
C LEU A 32 -5.05 -9.36 6.01
N ILE A 33 -6.25 -8.99 5.54
CA ILE A 33 -6.42 -8.12 4.37
C ILE A 33 -5.79 -6.74 4.60
N GLU A 34 -6.09 -6.11 5.75
CA GLU A 34 -5.53 -4.80 6.11
C GLU A 34 -4.00 -4.85 6.20
N ALA A 35 -3.43 -5.91 6.80
CA ALA A 35 -2.00 -6.12 6.86
C ALA A 35 -1.38 -6.25 5.45
N GLY A 36 -2.03 -7.00 4.55
CA GLY A 36 -1.59 -7.14 3.16
C GLY A 36 -1.58 -5.81 2.39
N PHE A 37 -2.59 -4.96 2.58
CA PHE A 37 -2.59 -3.62 1.98
C PHE A 37 -1.48 -2.74 2.56
N LYS A 38 -1.30 -2.72 3.89
CA LYS A 38 -0.23 -1.95 4.53
C LYS A 38 1.17 -2.38 4.08
N MET A 39 1.36 -3.69 3.85
CA MET A 39 2.61 -4.21 3.28
C MET A 39 2.86 -3.67 1.87
N ARG A 40 1.84 -3.66 0.99
CA ARG A 40 1.97 -3.07 -0.35
C ARG A 40 2.28 -1.58 -0.32
N GLU A 41 1.66 -0.83 0.60
CA GLU A 41 1.96 0.59 0.78
C GLU A 41 3.43 0.79 1.12
N ARG A 42 3.96 -0.01 2.07
CA ARG A 42 5.36 0.04 2.49
C ARG A 42 6.32 -0.29 1.35
N MET A 43 6.02 -1.33 0.56
CA MET A 43 6.84 -1.69 -0.59
C MET A 43 6.93 -0.57 -1.62
N ASN A 44 5.81 0.11 -1.92
CA ASN A 44 5.81 1.24 -2.84
C ASN A 44 6.60 2.43 -2.29
N GLU A 45 6.50 2.70 -0.98
CA GLU A 45 7.30 3.75 -0.32
C GLU A 45 8.80 3.44 -0.39
N ASP A 46 9.18 2.19 -0.15
CA ASP A 46 10.58 1.75 -0.24
C ASP A 46 11.11 1.84 -1.68
N GLU A 47 10.29 1.54 -2.68
CA GLU A 47 10.64 1.70 -4.09
C GLU A 47 10.92 3.17 -4.44
N LEU A 48 9.99 4.08 -4.08
CA LEU A 48 10.17 5.52 -4.25
C LEU A 48 11.45 6.03 -3.58
N PHE A 49 11.68 5.63 -2.33
CA PHE A 49 12.87 6.03 -1.58
C PHE A 49 14.16 5.53 -2.23
N ASN A 50 14.16 4.29 -2.74
CA ASN A 50 15.30 3.74 -3.46
C ASN A 50 15.56 4.46 -4.79
N GLU A 51 14.51 4.89 -5.51
CA GLU A 51 14.66 5.69 -6.73
C GLU A 51 15.24 7.08 -6.44
N GLU A 52 14.81 7.73 -5.35
CA GLU A 52 15.36 9.00 -4.90
C GLU A 52 16.87 8.87 -4.60
N ILE A 53 17.27 7.84 -3.85
CA ILE A 53 18.68 7.55 -3.57
C ILE A 53 19.48 7.36 -4.86
N LYS A 54 18.99 6.55 -5.80
CA LYS A 54 19.66 6.33 -7.09
C LYS A 54 19.82 7.63 -7.88
N THR A 55 18.81 8.49 -7.83
CA THR A 55 18.83 9.79 -8.51
C THR A 55 19.87 10.72 -7.89
N LEU A 56 19.97 10.75 -6.56
CA LEU A 56 20.99 11.53 -5.85
C LEU A 56 22.41 11.06 -6.19
N ILE A 57 22.67 9.75 -6.16
CA ILE A 57 23.97 9.18 -6.55
C ILE A 57 24.34 9.60 -7.98
N LYS A 58 23.42 9.43 -8.92
CA LYS A 58 23.64 9.80 -10.34
C LYS A 58 23.95 11.30 -10.52
N ASN A 59 23.39 12.17 -9.69
CA ASN A 59 23.67 13.61 -9.76
C ASN A 59 25.04 13.95 -9.19
N ILE A 60 25.51 13.24 -8.16
CA ILE A 60 26.87 13.37 -7.63
C ILE A 60 27.89 12.95 -8.70
N ASP A 61 27.69 11.80 -9.34
CA ASP A 61 28.59 11.26 -10.37
C ASP A 61 28.70 12.18 -11.59
N LYS A 62 27.65 12.92 -11.93
CA LYS A 62 27.65 13.89 -13.05
C LYS A 62 28.35 15.21 -12.72
N SER A 63 28.54 15.50 -11.44
CA SER A 63 29.17 16.75 -10.96
C SER A 63 30.69 16.62 -10.76
N THR A 64 31.22 15.41 -10.92
CA THR A 64 32.66 15.07 -10.88
C THR A 64 33.16 14.85 -12.30
#